data_AF-A0A6C0R8R0-F1
#
_entry.id   AF-A0A6C0R8R0-F1
#
_cell.length_a   1.000
_cell.length_b   1.000
_cell.length_c   1.000
_cell.angle_alpha   90.00
_cell.angle_beta   90.00
_cell.angle_gamma   90.00
#
_symmetry.space_group_name_H-M   'P 1'
#
loop_
_entity.id
_entity.type
_entity.pdbx_description
1 polymer ?
#
loop_
_entity_poly.entity_id
_entity_poly.type
_entity_poly.pdbx_seq_one_letter_code
_entity_poly.pdbx_strand_id
1 'polypeptide(L)'
;MKKIVMFLAVMVFFLVGTSFVEAQNKTVYTGSYPWEGVMMCTDDYASGTESYVVTEWGTKWQFKYEGHYVGESGKHYSWRMVQNWHWKTYKGKAYTETNTGISIIKCEGVPIAMAKTTYHITYNGKGELVVEVDNGSDDWICLD
;
A
#
# COMPACT_ATOMS: atom_id res chain seq x y z
N MET A 1 1.82 -19.33 47.12
CA MET A 1 2.73 -18.87 46.06
C MET A 1 2.73 -19.74 44.80
N LYS A 2 3.00 -21.06 44.86
CA LYS A 2 3.06 -21.94 43.65
C LYS A 2 1.82 -21.88 42.72
N LYS A 3 0.61 -21.81 43.28
CA LYS A 3 -0.65 -21.75 42.49
C LYS A 3 -0.83 -20.42 41.73
N ILE A 4 -0.34 -19.31 42.28
CA ILE A 4 -0.48 -17.97 41.67
C ILE A 4 0.47 -17.84 40.47
N VAL A 5 1.70 -18.36 40.59
CA VAL A 5 2.70 -18.36 39.50
C VAL A 5 2.22 -19.20 38.32
N MET A 6 1.59 -20.35 38.60
CA MET A 6 1.05 -21.22 37.55
C MET A 6 -0.12 -20.56 36.79
N PHE A 7 -0.98 -19.83 37.50
CA PHE A 7 -2.08 -19.08 36.89
C PHE A 7 -1.59 -17.92 36.00
N LEU A 8 -0.60 -17.17 36.46
CA LEU A 8 0.06 -16.12 35.68
C LEU A 8 0.75 -16.65 34.43
N ALA A 9 1.44 -17.79 34.53
CA ALA A 9 2.11 -18.42 33.39
C ALA A 9 1.10 -18.86 32.31
N VAL A 10 -0.05 -19.40 32.71
CA VAL A 10 -1.13 -19.77 31.79
C VAL A 10 -1.75 -18.54 31.13
N MET A 11 -2.04 -17.46 31.88
CA MET A 11 -2.56 -16.21 31.29
C MET A 11 -1.58 -15.59 30.29
N VAL A 12 -0.28 -15.57 30.59
CA VAL A 12 0.74 -15.08 29.65
C VAL A 12 0.77 -15.96 28.40
N PHE A 13 0.70 -17.29 28.54
CA PHE A 13 0.64 -18.20 27.40
C PHE A 13 -0.61 -17.98 26.53
N PHE A 14 -1.77 -17.72 27.14
CA PHE A 14 -3.00 -17.41 26.40
C PHE A 14 -2.93 -16.05 25.71
N LEU A 15 -2.44 -15.01 26.38
CA LEU A 15 -2.28 -13.66 25.81
C LEU A 15 -1.28 -13.65 24.65
N VAL A 16 -0.18 -14.39 24.79
CA VAL A 16 0.81 -14.56 23.72
C VAL A 16 0.19 -15.39 22.58
N GLY A 17 -0.49 -16.49 22.89
CA GLY A 17 -1.16 -17.34 21.90
C GLY A 17 -2.22 -16.60 21.07
N THR A 18 -3.07 -15.77 21.68
CA THR A 18 -4.09 -15.00 20.95
C THR A 18 -3.49 -13.88 20.10
N SER A 19 -2.40 -13.25 20.56
CA SER A 19 -1.71 -12.21 19.78
C SER A 19 -1.07 -12.72 18.48
N PHE A 20 -0.69 -14.00 18.42
CA PHE A 20 -0.16 -14.61 17.19
C PHE A 20 -1.24 -14.95 16.15
N VAL A 21 -2.46 -15.26 16.57
CA VAL A 21 -3.54 -15.67 15.65
C VAL A 21 -4.10 -14.48 14.87
N GLU A 22 -4.30 -13.33 15.51
CA GLU A 22 -4.81 -12.12 14.85
C GLU A 22 -3.81 -11.51 13.86
N ALA A 23 -2.50 -11.68 14.08
CA ALA A 23 -1.45 -11.18 13.20
C ALA A 23 -1.23 -12.04 11.93
N GLN A 24 -1.75 -13.27 11.89
CA GLN A 24 -1.48 -14.25 10.82
C GLN A 24 -2.62 -14.50 9.84
N ASN A 25 -3.85 -14.06 10.12
CA ASN A 25 -4.96 -14.18 9.17
C ASN A 25 -4.85 -13.10 8.08
N LYS A 26 -3.97 -13.36 7.10
CA LYS A 26 -3.86 -12.57 5.89
C LYS A 26 -3.99 -13.45 4.64
N THR A 27 -4.71 -12.94 3.65
CA THR A 27 -4.73 -13.52 2.30
C THR A 27 -3.74 -12.74 1.44
N VAL A 28 -2.95 -13.43 0.63
CA VAL A 28 -1.99 -12.79 -0.28
C VAL A 28 -2.33 -13.19 -1.70
N TYR A 29 -2.57 -12.21 -2.55
CA TYR A 29 -2.74 -12.36 -3.99
C TYR A 29 -1.51 -11.83 -4.68
N THR A 30 -1.00 -12.59 -5.64
CA THR A 30 0.11 -12.17 -6.49
C THR A 30 -0.24 -12.37 -7.95
N GLY A 31 0.38 -11.59 -8.81
CA GLY A 31 0.26 -11.74 -10.24
C GLY A 31 1.23 -10.84 -10.97
N SER A 32 1.33 -11.08 -12.28
CA SER A 32 2.11 -10.25 -13.17
C SER A 32 1.41 -10.17 -14.52
N TYR A 33 1.63 -9.07 -15.23
CA TYR A 33 1.08 -8.83 -16.55
C TYR A 33 2.07 -7.99 -17.37
N PRO A 34 2.09 -8.17 -18.70
CA PRO A 34 2.90 -7.33 -19.57
C PRO A 34 2.37 -5.90 -19.56
N TRP A 35 3.27 -4.94 -19.72
CA TRP A 35 2.98 -3.52 -19.85
C TRP A 35 3.79 -2.92 -20.99
N GLU A 36 3.19 -1.97 -21.70
CA GLU A 36 3.86 -1.15 -22.71
C GLU A 36 3.29 0.28 -22.71
N GLY A 37 4.14 1.27 -23.00
CA GLY A 37 3.75 2.67 -23.05
C GLY A 37 4.93 3.63 -22.97
N VAL A 38 4.64 4.93 -23.02
CA VAL A 38 5.65 5.99 -22.85
C VAL A 38 5.98 6.15 -21.38
N MET A 39 7.27 6.10 -21.04
CA MET A 39 7.75 6.33 -19.68
C MET A 39 7.47 7.78 -19.25
N MET A 40 6.96 7.94 -18.02
CA MET A 40 6.68 9.28 -17.50
C MET A 40 7.94 10.13 -17.43
N CYS A 41 7.81 11.41 -17.79
CA CYS A 41 8.91 12.38 -17.79
C CYS A 41 10.04 12.05 -18.78
N THR A 42 9.78 11.19 -19.75
CA THR A 42 10.66 10.91 -20.89
C THR A 42 9.84 10.81 -22.17
N ASP A 43 10.52 10.77 -23.32
CA ASP A 43 9.91 10.45 -24.61
C ASP A 43 10.13 8.98 -25.01
N ASP A 44 10.57 8.14 -24.07
CA ASP A 44 11.00 6.77 -24.34
C ASP A 44 9.81 5.81 -24.22
N TYR A 45 9.48 5.16 -25.34
CA TYR A 45 8.52 4.07 -25.33
C TYR A 45 9.20 2.83 -24.72
N ALA A 46 8.58 2.25 -23.71
CA ALA A 46 9.13 1.11 -22.99
C ALA A 46 8.12 -0.03 -22.90
N SER A 47 8.65 -1.24 -22.76
CA SER A 47 7.85 -2.44 -22.52
C SER A 47 8.48 -3.30 -21.44
N GLY A 48 7.67 -4.09 -20.76
CA GLY A 48 8.16 -4.94 -19.69
C GLY A 48 7.04 -5.63 -18.93
N THR A 49 7.29 -5.89 -17.66
CA THR A 49 6.38 -6.64 -16.80
C THR A 49 6.07 -5.83 -15.55
N GLU A 50 4.79 -5.73 -15.24
CA GLU A 50 4.30 -5.27 -13.95
C GLU A 50 3.91 -6.47 -13.11
N SER A 51 4.22 -6.40 -11.82
CA SER A 51 3.91 -7.40 -10.82
C SER A 51 3.20 -6.74 -9.66
N TYR A 52 2.31 -7.48 -9.02
CA TYR A 52 1.60 -7.01 -7.84
C TYR A 52 1.62 -8.03 -6.72
N VAL A 53 1.60 -7.50 -5.50
CA VAL A 53 1.32 -8.24 -4.27
C VAL A 53 0.23 -7.49 -3.53
N VAL A 54 -0.94 -8.10 -3.41
CA VAL A 54 -2.05 -7.58 -2.63
C VAL A 54 -2.18 -8.40 -1.36
N THR A 55 -2.06 -7.75 -0.21
CA THR A 55 -2.24 -8.38 1.09
C THR A 55 -3.54 -7.89 1.72
N GLU A 56 -4.42 -8.82 2.08
CA GLU A 56 -5.70 -8.58 2.72
C GLU A 56 -5.65 -9.03 4.19
N TRP A 57 -6.07 -8.17 5.11
CA TRP A 57 -6.32 -8.47 6.51
C TRP A 57 -7.79 -8.17 6.83
N GLY A 58 -8.69 -9.11 6.51
CA GLY A 58 -10.13 -8.91 6.63
C GLY A 58 -10.62 -7.81 5.69
N THR A 59 -10.98 -6.64 6.21
CA THR A 59 -11.42 -5.51 5.37
C THR A 59 -10.30 -4.57 4.94
N LYS A 60 -9.06 -4.77 5.45
CA LYS A 60 -7.91 -3.90 5.17
C LYS A 60 -7.08 -4.48 4.03
N TRP A 61 -6.59 -3.62 3.15
CA TRP A 61 -5.81 -4.02 1.99
C TRP A 61 -4.50 -3.24 1.93
N GLN A 62 -3.44 -3.89 1.47
CA GLN A 62 -2.21 -3.27 1.04
C GLN A 62 -1.89 -3.75 -0.36
N PHE A 63 -1.74 -2.80 -1.27
CA PHE A 63 -1.33 -3.02 -2.64
C PHE A 63 0.14 -2.63 -2.77
N LYS A 64 0.94 -3.54 -3.31
CA LYS A 64 2.31 -3.27 -3.75
C LYS A 64 2.37 -3.60 -5.22
N TYR A 65 2.87 -2.68 -6.01
CA TYR A 65 3.15 -2.90 -7.42
C TYR A 65 4.62 -2.61 -7.68
N GLU A 66 5.21 -3.40 -8.56
CA GLU A 66 6.57 -3.23 -9.04
C GLU A 66 6.59 -3.49 -10.54
N GLY A 67 7.31 -2.66 -11.28
CA GLY A 67 7.46 -2.78 -12.73
C GLY A 67 8.92 -2.74 -13.12
N HIS A 68 9.27 -3.50 -14.14
CA HIS A 68 10.60 -3.49 -14.76
C HIS A 68 10.44 -3.43 -16.28
N TYR A 69 11.07 -2.44 -16.90
CA TYR A 69 10.87 -2.13 -18.32
C TYR A 69 12.20 -1.85 -19.03
N VAL A 70 12.19 -2.07 -20.33
CA VAL A 70 13.29 -1.68 -21.24
C VAL A 70 12.70 -0.73 -22.28
N GLY A 71 13.29 0.46 -22.40
CA GLY A 71 12.94 1.45 -23.40
C GLY A 71 13.51 1.11 -24.78
N GLU A 72 12.90 1.65 -25.83
CA GLU A 72 13.45 1.62 -27.19
C GLU A 72 14.82 2.32 -27.26
N SER A 73 15.07 3.28 -26.36
CA SER A 73 16.40 3.89 -26.19
C SER A 73 17.48 2.95 -25.64
N GLY A 74 17.10 1.75 -25.18
CA GLY A 74 17.98 0.78 -24.51
C GLY A 74 18.13 1.00 -23.01
N LYS A 75 17.47 2.02 -22.43
CA LYS A 75 17.49 2.30 -20.99
C LYS A 75 16.59 1.35 -20.20
N HIS A 76 16.98 1.08 -18.97
CA HIS A 76 16.23 0.27 -18.02
C HIS A 76 15.44 1.13 -17.04
N TYR A 77 14.15 0.83 -16.91
CA TYR A 77 13.25 1.52 -16.01
C TYR A 77 12.75 0.59 -14.92
N SER A 78 12.47 1.15 -13.74
CA SER A 78 11.74 0.47 -12.68
C SER A 78 10.70 1.37 -12.08
N TRP A 79 9.57 0.78 -11.73
CA TRP A 79 8.47 1.44 -11.07
C TRP A 79 8.17 0.73 -9.76
N ARG A 80 7.80 1.46 -8.72
CA ARG A 80 7.15 0.88 -7.55
C ARG A 80 5.99 1.72 -7.09
N MET A 81 4.96 1.08 -6.57
CA MET A 81 3.87 1.72 -5.83
C MET A 81 3.56 0.95 -4.56
N VAL A 82 3.28 1.68 -3.47
CA VAL A 82 2.67 1.10 -2.27
C VAL A 82 1.45 1.93 -1.91
N GLN A 83 0.31 1.26 -1.72
CA GLN A 83 -0.94 1.88 -1.31
C GLN A 83 -1.62 1.05 -0.22
N ASN A 84 -2.05 1.72 0.84
CA ASN A 84 -2.90 1.11 1.86
C ASN A 84 -4.35 1.56 1.62
N TRP A 85 -5.30 0.64 1.82
CA TRP A 85 -6.72 0.88 1.59
C TRP A 85 -7.57 0.26 2.71
N HIS A 86 -8.64 0.94 3.14
CA HIS A 86 -9.56 0.52 4.20
C HIS A 86 -8.93 0.38 5.60
N TRP A 87 -7.88 1.14 5.86
CA TRP A 87 -7.30 1.28 7.20
C TRP A 87 -8.15 2.23 8.03
N LYS A 88 -9.34 1.76 8.42
CA LYS A 88 -10.38 2.55 9.11
C LYS A 88 -10.18 2.61 10.62
N THR A 89 -10.41 3.79 11.18
CA THR A 89 -10.54 4.03 12.63
C THR A 89 -11.99 4.42 12.93
N TYR A 90 -12.66 3.64 13.79
CA TYR A 90 -14.09 3.80 14.07
C TYR A 90 -14.37 4.56 15.38
N LYS A 91 -15.49 5.30 15.40
CA LYS A 91 -16.13 5.85 16.61
C LYS A 91 -17.64 5.71 16.51
N GLY A 92 -18.19 4.65 17.09
CA GLY A 92 -19.60 4.28 16.88
C GLY A 92 -19.84 3.89 15.43
N LYS A 93 -20.83 4.52 14.77
CA LYS A 93 -21.10 4.32 13.33
C LYS A 93 -20.21 5.16 12.40
N ALA A 94 -19.46 6.11 12.95
CA ALA A 94 -18.56 6.95 12.18
C ALA A 94 -17.21 6.25 11.99
N TYR A 95 -16.52 6.55 10.89
CA TYR A 95 -15.14 6.13 10.69
C TYR A 95 -14.32 7.17 9.95
N THR A 96 -13.01 7.10 10.13
CA THR A 96 -12.02 7.85 9.36
C THR A 96 -11.07 6.87 8.70
N GLU A 97 -10.57 7.19 7.52
CA GLU A 97 -9.61 6.38 6.75
C GLU A 97 -8.60 7.31 6.09
N THR A 98 -7.32 6.97 6.17
CA THR A 98 -6.26 7.67 5.43
C THR A 98 -5.64 6.71 4.43
N ASN A 99 -5.75 7.04 3.14
CA ASN A 99 -5.14 6.29 2.05
C ASN A 99 -3.97 7.08 1.52
N THR A 100 -2.78 6.47 1.52
CA THR A 100 -1.58 7.07 0.93
C THR A 100 -1.04 6.14 -0.13
N GLY A 101 -0.95 6.63 -1.36
CA GLY A 101 -0.22 6.02 -2.46
C GLY A 101 1.08 6.78 -2.69
N ILE A 102 2.20 6.07 -2.79
CA ILE A 102 3.47 6.65 -3.23
C ILE A 102 3.97 5.82 -4.39
N SER A 103 4.27 6.50 -5.50
CA SER A 103 4.77 5.93 -6.72
C SER A 103 6.08 6.58 -7.14
N ILE A 104 7.05 5.79 -7.57
CA ILE A 104 8.37 6.28 -8.02
C ILE A 104 8.77 5.51 -9.27
N ILE A 105 9.18 6.23 -10.30
CA ILE A 105 9.83 5.69 -11.49
C ILE A 105 11.30 6.05 -11.45
N LYS A 106 12.15 5.07 -11.77
CA LYS A 106 13.60 5.24 -11.90
C LYS A 106 14.06 4.84 -13.29
N CYS A 107 15.01 5.58 -13.84
CA CYS A 107 15.77 5.24 -15.03
C CYS A 107 17.21 4.94 -14.61
N GLU A 108 17.75 3.76 -14.95
CA GLU A 108 19.12 3.35 -14.56
C GLU A 108 19.40 3.50 -13.04
N GLY A 109 18.38 3.23 -12.23
CA GLY A 109 18.44 3.36 -10.77
C GLY A 109 18.27 4.79 -10.22
N VAL A 110 18.22 5.81 -11.07
CA VAL A 110 18.00 7.22 -10.69
C VAL A 110 16.52 7.56 -10.74
N PRO A 111 15.89 8.08 -9.66
CA PRO A 111 14.50 8.55 -9.71
C PRO A 111 14.31 9.67 -10.73
N ILE A 112 13.31 9.54 -11.60
CA ILE A 112 12.99 10.53 -12.65
C ILE A 112 11.55 11.07 -12.56
N ALA A 113 10.67 10.32 -11.89
CA ALA A 113 9.30 10.76 -11.67
C ALA A 113 8.77 10.21 -10.35
N MET A 114 7.91 10.98 -9.69
CA MET A 114 7.18 10.53 -8.52
C MET A 114 5.74 11.02 -8.53
N ALA A 115 4.84 10.22 -7.99
CA ALA A 115 3.49 10.63 -7.65
C ALA A 115 3.22 10.26 -6.20
N LYS A 116 2.55 11.14 -5.46
CA LYS A 116 2.12 10.88 -4.09
C LYS A 116 0.73 11.43 -3.93
N THR A 117 -0.20 10.60 -3.50
CA THR A 117 -1.53 11.05 -3.14
C THR A 117 -1.90 10.58 -1.75
N THR A 118 -2.39 11.51 -0.93
CA THR A 118 -2.96 11.23 0.40
C THR A 118 -4.41 11.72 0.47
N TYR A 119 -5.34 10.78 0.66
CA TYR A 119 -6.76 11.05 0.88
C TYR A 119 -7.13 10.77 2.33
N HIS A 120 -7.90 11.67 2.95
CA HIS A 120 -8.60 11.43 4.21
C HIS A 120 -10.09 11.35 3.96
N ILE A 121 -10.68 10.22 4.31
CA ILE A 121 -12.09 9.93 4.14
C ILE A 121 -12.73 9.89 5.52
N THR A 122 -13.72 10.74 5.76
CA THR A 122 -14.51 10.76 6.98
C THR A 122 -15.95 10.40 6.66
N TYR A 123 -16.48 9.38 7.33
CA TYR A 123 -17.91 9.08 7.36
C TYR A 123 -18.46 9.39 8.74
N ASN A 124 -19.47 10.24 8.82
CA ASN A 124 -20.10 10.55 10.10
C ASN A 124 -21.23 9.57 10.45
N GLY A 125 -21.76 9.66 11.67
CA GLY A 125 -22.80 8.73 12.17
C GLY A 125 -24.16 8.82 11.45
N LYS A 126 -24.35 9.80 10.56
CA LYS A 126 -25.54 9.95 9.70
C LYS A 126 -25.33 9.38 8.29
N GLY A 127 -24.11 8.93 7.96
CA GLY A 127 -23.75 8.41 6.65
C GLY A 127 -23.22 9.47 5.67
N GLU A 128 -22.94 10.70 6.14
CA GLU A 128 -22.37 11.75 5.29
C GLU A 128 -20.87 11.49 5.08
N LEU A 129 -20.42 11.67 3.83
CA LEU A 129 -19.04 11.47 3.39
C LEU A 129 -18.33 12.81 3.20
N VAL A 130 -17.13 12.93 3.77
CA VAL A 130 -16.18 14.02 3.52
C VAL A 130 -14.88 13.40 3.03
N VAL A 131 -14.33 13.92 1.93
CA VAL A 131 -13.03 13.52 1.39
C VAL A 131 -12.14 14.75 1.35
N GLU A 132 -11.01 14.70 2.05
CA GLU A 132 -9.99 15.74 2.07
C GLU A 132 -8.72 15.21 1.39
N VAL A 133 -8.13 16.00 0.50
CA VAL A 133 -6.86 15.67 -0.16
C VAL A 133 -5.79 16.54 0.48
N ASP A 134 -4.94 15.95 1.31
CA ASP A 134 -4.04 16.70 2.19
C ASP A 134 -2.78 17.15 1.47
N ASN A 135 -2.23 16.27 0.62
CA ASN A 135 -1.04 16.52 -0.16
C ASN A 135 -0.93 15.50 -1.30
N GLY A 136 -0.88 16.02 -2.52
CA GLY A 136 -0.66 15.25 -3.73
C GLY A 136 -1.30 15.92 -4.93
N SER A 137 -0.53 16.14 -5.98
CA SER A 137 -1.13 16.12 -7.31
C SER A 137 -1.45 14.65 -7.60
N ASP A 138 -2.65 14.37 -8.11
CA ASP A 138 -2.88 13.09 -8.81
C ASP A 138 -1.94 12.97 -10.04
N ASP A 139 -1.25 14.06 -10.38
CA ASP A 139 -0.25 14.15 -11.42
C ASP A 139 1.14 13.69 -10.98
N TRP A 140 1.88 13.18 -11.96
CA TRP A 140 3.30 12.89 -11.84
C TRP A 140 4.12 14.17 -11.77
N ILE A 141 5.10 14.18 -10.88
CA ILE A 141 6.13 15.21 -10.76
C ILE A 141 7.40 14.66 -11.39
N CYS A 142 7.91 15.35 -12.41
CA CYS A 142 9.21 15.06 -12.99
C CYS A 142 10.32 15.58 -12.08
N LEU A 143 11.32 14.74 -11.85
CA LEU A 143 12.46 15.01 -10.99
C LEU A 143 13.66 15.31 -11.89
N ASP A 144 14.07 16.58 -11.93
CA ASP A 144 15.24 17.06 -12.68
C ASP A 144 16.57 16.53 -12.10
#